data_AF-A0A7W0IZP3-F1
#
_entry.id   AF-A0A7W0IZP3-F1
#
_cell.length_a   1.000
_cell.length_b   1.000
_cell.length_c   1.000
_cell.angle_alpha   90.00
_cell.angle_beta   90.00
_cell.angle_gamma   90.00
#
_symmetry.space_group_name_H-M   'P 1'
#
loop_
_entity.id
_entity.type
_entity.pdbx_description
1 polymer ?
#
loop_
_entity_poly.entity_id
_entity_poly.type
_entity_poly.pdbx_seq_one_letter_code
_entity_poly.pdbx_strand_id
1 'polypeptide(L)'
;MAKISKQRLIFGLFLIAFIIILELILHHFHLPAWPAFLVMIFFFETHMDPKKASHIIVGGLFGILCLILTGLFIKALAPVLGLMTARLAFICLVVYAIVVFGEMLPMVFNNYAFMFFLISGLAATVPNPAPNPYLWMGIELVGGTIIILGVMGIGKLMALLFTPATGGTPPVAGH
;
A
#
# COMPACT_ATOMS: atom_id res chain seq x y z
N MET A 1 -28.21 -8.94 -6.28
CA MET A 1 -27.55 -9.40 -5.04
C MET A 1 -26.30 -10.17 -5.40
N ALA A 2 -25.12 -9.75 -4.91
CA ALA A 2 -23.89 -10.50 -5.11
C ALA A 2 -24.00 -11.87 -4.41
N LYS A 3 -23.83 -12.98 -5.15
CA LYS A 3 -23.80 -14.33 -4.57
C LYS A 3 -22.43 -14.58 -3.95
N ILE A 4 -22.41 -15.13 -2.74
CA ILE A 4 -21.17 -15.60 -2.10
C ILE A 4 -20.67 -16.82 -2.88
N SER A 5 -19.47 -16.75 -3.45
CA SER A 5 -18.85 -17.90 -4.11
C SER A 5 -17.92 -18.65 -3.15
N LYS A 6 -17.90 -19.99 -3.25
CA LYS A 6 -17.00 -20.84 -2.46
C LYS A 6 -15.53 -20.45 -2.63
N GLN A 7 -15.13 -20.06 -3.85
CA GLN A 7 -13.79 -19.55 -4.15
C GLN A 7 -13.45 -18.28 -3.36
N ARG A 8 -14.40 -17.32 -3.25
CA ARG A 8 -14.19 -16.08 -2.50
C ARG A 8 -14.02 -16.33 -1.00
N LEU A 9 -14.75 -17.31 -0.45
CA LEU A 9 -14.60 -17.72 0.95
C LEU A 9 -13.23 -18.34 1.20
N ILE A 10 -12.77 -19.23 0.32
CA ILE A 10 -11.49 -19.91 0.47
C ILE A 10 -10.32 -18.93 0.29
N PHE A 11 -10.40 -18.03 -0.70
CA PHE A 11 -9.43 -16.94 -0.84
C PHE A 11 -9.38 -16.07 0.42
N GLY A 12 -10.54 -15.70 0.97
CA GLY A 12 -10.63 -14.94 2.22
C GLY A 12 -9.97 -15.65 3.40
N LEU A 13 -10.12 -16.96 3.52
CA LEU A 13 -9.49 -17.76 4.57
C LEU A 13 -7.95 -17.75 4.45
N PHE A 14 -7.42 -17.94 3.24
CA PHE A 14 -5.97 -17.84 3.00
C PHE A 14 -5.44 -16.44 3.29
N LEU A 15 -6.19 -15.42 2.90
CA LEU A 15 -5.83 -14.03 3.17
C LEU A 15 -5.78 -13.74 4.68
N ILE A 16 -6.78 -14.18 5.44
CA ILE A 16 -6.80 -14.01 6.90
C ILE A 16 -5.59 -14.72 7.54
N ALA A 17 -5.32 -15.97 7.13
CA ALA A 17 -4.16 -16.70 7.64
C ALA A 17 -2.84 -15.97 7.33
N PHE A 18 -2.70 -15.43 6.12
CA PHE A 18 -1.54 -14.64 5.71
C PHE A 18 -1.39 -13.35 6.54
N ILE A 19 -2.47 -12.60 6.75
CA ILE A 19 -2.48 -11.39 7.58
C ILE A 19 -2.09 -11.72 9.02
N ILE A 20 -2.64 -12.80 9.62
CA ILE A 20 -2.30 -13.21 10.99
C ILE A 20 -0.81 -13.54 11.10
N ILE A 21 -0.26 -14.32 10.16
CA ILE A 21 1.16 -14.68 10.17
C ILE A 21 2.03 -13.43 10.07
N LEU A 22 1.70 -12.52 9.15
CA LEU A 22 2.46 -11.30 8.95
C LEU A 22 2.39 -10.39 10.19
N GLU A 23 1.21 -10.22 10.78
CA GLU A 23 1.02 -9.42 11.99
C GLU A 23 1.82 -10.01 13.16
N LEU A 24 1.79 -11.33 13.36
CA LEU A 24 2.57 -11.99 14.41
C LEU A 24 4.08 -11.78 14.24
N ILE A 25 4.57 -11.85 13.00
CA ILE A 25 5.98 -11.59 12.67
C ILE A 25 6.33 -10.13 12.99
N LEU A 26 5.55 -9.17 12.48
CA LEU A 26 5.80 -7.75 12.69
C LEU A 26 5.72 -7.38 14.17
N HIS A 27 4.74 -7.93 14.89
CA HIS A 27 4.59 -7.75 16.33
C HIS A 27 5.78 -8.34 17.11
N HIS A 28 6.28 -9.52 16.74
CA HIS A 28 7.46 -10.11 17.38
C HIS A 28 8.70 -9.21 17.26
N PHE A 29 8.86 -8.54 16.11
CA PHE A 29 9.94 -7.56 15.88
C PHE A 29 9.60 -6.13 16.32
N HIS A 30 8.44 -5.89 16.94
CA HIS A 30 7.97 -4.57 17.37
C HIS A 30 7.88 -3.55 16.22
N LEU A 31 7.54 -4.02 15.01
CA LEU A 31 7.43 -3.22 13.80
C LEU A 31 5.99 -2.75 13.58
N PRO A 32 5.76 -1.49 13.14
CA PRO A 32 4.41 -0.98 12.93
C PRO A 32 3.82 -1.55 11.64
N ALA A 33 2.83 -2.43 11.73
CA ALA A 33 2.23 -3.08 10.55
C ALA A 33 1.33 -2.18 9.69
N TRP A 34 0.83 -1.08 10.26
CA TRP A 34 -0.14 -0.18 9.63
C TRP A 34 0.23 0.29 8.21
N PRO A 35 1.47 0.72 7.91
CA PRO A 35 1.83 1.13 6.54
C PRO A 35 1.70 0.00 5.52
N ALA A 36 2.07 -1.24 5.91
CA ALA A 36 1.93 -2.41 5.05
C ALA A 36 0.44 -2.75 4.81
N PHE A 37 -0.40 -2.68 5.83
CA PHE A 37 -1.85 -2.88 5.65
C PHE A 37 -2.51 -1.80 4.80
N LEU A 38 -2.01 -0.57 4.82
CA LEU A 38 -2.47 0.47 3.93
C LEU A 38 -2.16 0.12 2.45
N VAL A 39 -0.96 -0.40 2.16
CA VAL A 39 -0.63 -0.97 0.83
C VAL A 39 -1.62 -2.08 0.45
N MET A 40 -1.94 -2.98 1.38
CA MET A 40 -2.91 -4.06 1.15
C MET A 40 -4.28 -3.53 0.71
N ILE A 41 -4.80 -2.53 1.42
CA ILE A 41 -6.10 -1.92 1.13
C ILE A 41 -6.10 -1.30 -0.27
N PHE A 42 -5.05 -0.56 -0.64
CA PHE A 42 -4.94 0.02 -1.99
C PHE A 42 -4.76 -1.04 -3.08
N PHE A 43 -4.07 -2.14 -2.78
CA PHE A 43 -3.96 -3.24 -3.73
C PHE A 43 -5.32 -3.91 -3.95
N PHE A 44 -6.16 -4.03 -2.93
CA PHE A 44 -7.54 -4.52 -3.11
C PHE A 44 -8.46 -3.52 -3.81
N GLU A 45 -8.31 -2.23 -3.53
CA GLU A 45 -9.06 -1.16 -4.19
C GLU A 45 -8.79 -1.16 -5.71
N THR A 46 -7.55 -1.42 -6.11
CA THR A 46 -7.15 -1.62 -7.51
C THR A 46 -7.48 -3.00 -8.07
N HIS A 47 -8.35 -3.76 -7.40
CA HIS A 47 -8.75 -5.11 -7.80
C HIS A 47 -7.57 -6.09 -7.97
N MET A 48 -6.51 -5.91 -7.17
CA MET A 48 -5.27 -6.68 -7.22
C MET A 48 -4.53 -6.59 -8.56
N ASP A 49 -4.62 -5.45 -9.26
CA ASP A 49 -3.89 -5.21 -10.51
C ASP A 49 -2.38 -5.06 -10.25
N PRO A 50 -1.53 -6.02 -10.72
CA PRO A 50 -0.09 -5.95 -10.51
C PRO A 50 0.57 -4.72 -11.13
N LYS A 51 -0.05 -4.12 -12.15
CA LYS A 51 0.47 -2.90 -12.80
C LYS A 51 0.39 -1.68 -11.89
N LYS A 52 -0.53 -1.69 -10.91
CA LYS A 52 -0.70 -0.62 -9.93
C LYS A 52 0.19 -0.78 -8.70
N ALA A 53 0.76 -1.97 -8.46
CA ALA A 53 1.63 -2.24 -7.33
C ALA A 53 2.77 -1.21 -7.18
N SER A 54 3.46 -0.88 -8.28
CA SER A 54 4.54 0.11 -8.26
C SER A 54 4.06 1.51 -7.92
N HIS A 55 2.85 1.89 -8.33
CA HIS A 55 2.29 3.20 -8.05
C HIS A 55 1.89 3.32 -6.58
N ILE A 56 1.40 2.24 -5.98
CA ILE A 56 1.06 2.16 -4.55
C ILE A 56 2.33 2.29 -3.72
N ILE A 57 3.38 1.51 -4.04
CA ILE A 57 4.63 1.49 -3.28
C ILE A 57 5.42 2.79 -3.45
N VAL A 58 5.69 3.21 -4.68
CA VAL A 58 6.50 4.43 -4.91
C VAL A 58 5.71 5.68 -4.51
N GLY A 59 4.40 5.70 -4.76
CA GLY A 59 3.53 6.77 -4.30
C GLY A 59 3.47 6.81 -2.78
N GLY A 60 3.29 5.67 -2.11
CA GLY A 60 3.26 5.58 -0.66
C GLY A 60 4.55 6.06 -0.01
N LEU A 61 5.69 5.60 -0.52
CA LEU A 61 7.01 6.06 -0.10
C LEU A 61 7.16 7.59 -0.23
N PHE A 62 6.73 8.15 -1.36
CA PHE A 62 6.75 9.59 -1.59
C PHE A 62 5.81 10.34 -0.64
N GLY A 63 4.63 9.80 -0.36
CA GLY A 63 3.68 10.35 0.60
C GLY A 63 4.26 10.44 2.03
N ILE A 64 4.94 9.39 2.49
CA ILE A 64 5.63 9.40 3.78
C ILE A 64 6.80 10.39 3.75
N LEU A 65 7.54 10.47 2.64
CA LEU A 65 8.61 11.46 2.46
C LEU A 65 8.07 12.90 2.55
N CYS A 66 6.88 13.18 2.02
CA CYS A 66 6.23 14.48 2.15
C CYS A 66 6.02 14.90 3.61
N LEU A 67 5.83 13.96 4.55
CA LEU A 67 5.78 14.29 5.99
C LEU A 67 7.11 14.87 6.48
N ILE A 68 8.24 14.26 6.09
CA ILE A 68 9.58 14.74 6.45
C ILE A 68 9.82 16.12 5.83
N LEU A 69 9.47 16.27 4.54
CA LEU A 69 9.59 17.54 3.82
C LEU A 69 8.71 18.63 4.43
N THR A 70 7.52 18.29 4.95
CA THR A 70 6.67 19.23 5.68
C THR A 70 7.39 19.81 6.88
N GLY A 71 8.12 18.99 7.65
CA GLY A 71 8.91 19.44 8.79
C GLY A 71 10.01 20.43 8.39
N LEU A 72 10.73 20.15 7.30
CA LEU A 72 11.76 21.03 6.75
C LEU A 72 11.17 22.36 6.24
N PHE A 73 10.06 22.27 5.51
CA PHE A 73 9.36 23.43 4.95
C PHE A 73 8.82 24.35 6.04
N ILE A 74 8.19 23.78 7.07
CA ILE A 74 7.72 24.53 8.25
C ILE A 74 8.91 25.21 8.93
N LYS A 75 10.02 24.50 9.17
CA LYS A 75 11.20 25.10 9.82
C LYS A 75 11.73 26.32 9.06
N ALA A 76 11.65 26.30 7.73
CA ALA A 76 12.10 27.40 6.88
C ALA A 76 11.10 28.57 6.81
N LEU A 77 9.80 28.30 6.67
CA LEU A 77 8.80 29.33 6.38
C LEU A 77 7.93 29.76 7.58
N ALA A 78 7.87 28.98 8.65
CA ALA A 78 7.10 29.34 9.85
C ALA A 78 7.52 30.67 10.50
N PRO A 79 8.81 31.09 10.50
CA PRO A 79 9.19 32.40 11.05
C PRO A 79 8.55 33.59 10.33
N VAL A 80 8.15 33.41 9.07
CA VAL A 80 7.56 34.46 8.23
C VAL A 80 6.04 34.33 8.13
N LEU A 81 5.53 33.10 7.97
CA LEU A 81 4.11 32.84 7.69
C LEU A 81 3.30 32.40 8.92
N GLY A 82 3.98 31.99 10.01
CA GLY A 82 3.39 31.27 11.12
C GLY A 82 3.24 29.77 10.84
N LEU A 83 3.17 28.98 11.92
CA LEU A 83 3.17 27.50 11.87
C LEU A 83 2.02 26.93 11.03
N MET A 84 0.79 27.39 11.28
CA MET A 84 -0.42 26.88 10.61
C MET A 84 -0.37 27.18 9.10
N THR A 85 -0.05 28.42 8.73
CA THR A 85 0.02 28.86 7.34
C THR A 85 1.14 28.14 6.58
N ALA A 86 2.32 27.98 7.18
CA ALA A 86 3.42 27.25 6.55
C ALA A 86 3.06 25.77 6.30
N ARG A 87 2.37 25.12 7.24
CA ARG A 87 1.86 23.75 7.07
C ARG A 87 0.83 23.68 5.94
N LEU A 88 -0.16 24.56 5.94
CA LEU A 88 -1.20 24.59 4.92
C LEU A 88 -0.62 24.86 3.53
N ALA A 89 0.32 25.81 3.42
CA ALA A 89 1.01 26.11 2.18
C ALA A 89 1.73 24.89 1.59
N PHE A 90 2.39 24.08 2.43
CA PHE A 90 3.03 22.85 1.98
C PHE A 90 2.02 21.80 1.50
N ILE A 91 0.90 21.63 2.23
CA ILE A 91 -0.17 20.72 1.82
C ILE A 91 -0.74 21.14 0.46
N CYS A 92 -1.03 22.43 0.28
CA CYS A 92 -1.51 22.96 -0.99
C CYS A 92 -0.50 22.74 -2.12
N LEU A 93 0.80 22.94 -1.85
CA LEU A 93 1.88 22.68 -2.80
C LEU A 93 1.90 21.21 -3.25
N VAL A 94 1.83 20.27 -2.31
CA VAL A 94 1.85 18.82 -2.61
C VAL A 94 0.60 18.43 -3.41
N VAL A 95 -0.59 18.87 -3.01
CA VAL A 95 -1.84 18.58 -3.73
C VAL A 95 -1.79 19.14 -5.14
N TYR A 96 -1.34 20.39 -5.31
CA TYR A 96 -1.18 20.99 -6.62
C TYR A 96 -0.17 20.22 -7.48
N ALA A 97 0.97 19.82 -6.91
CA ALA A 97 1.97 19.01 -7.61
C ALA A 97 1.40 17.65 -8.05
N ILE A 98 0.58 17.00 -7.22
CA ILE A 98 -0.09 15.75 -7.59
C ILE A 98 -1.04 15.95 -8.78
N VAL A 99 -1.81 17.03 -8.79
CA VAL A 99 -2.74 17.33 -9.90
C VAL A 99 -1.99 17.67 -11.19
N VAL A 100 -0.94 18.49 -11.12
CA VAL A 100 -0.21 18.95 -12.31
C VAL A 100 0.73 17.89 -12.88
N PHE A 101 1.50 17.21 -12.03
CA PHE A 101 2.50 16.24 -12.47
C PHE A 101 2.00 14.80 -12.49
N GLY A 102 0.75 14.55 -12.09
CA GLY A 102 0.20 13.21 -11.98
C GLY A 102 0.14 12.45 -13.29
N GLU A 103 -0.03 13.12 -14.43
CA GLU A 103 0.03 12.48 -15.75
C GLU A 103 1.46 12.25 -16.24
N MET A 104 2.40 13.12 -15.85
CA MET A 104 3.80 13.06 -16.29
C MET A 104 4.62 12.05 -15.49
N LEU A 105 4.37 11.94 -14.18
CA LEU A 105 5.06 11.04 -13.27
C LEU A 105 4.05 10.37 -12.29
N PRO A 106 3.11 9.56 -12.81
CA PRO A 106 2.02 8.94 -12.04
C PRO A 106 2.51 7.96 -10.97
N MET A 107 3.75 7.50 -11.07
CA MET A 107 4.34 6.60 -10.08
C MET A 107 4.62 7.33 -8.74
N VAL A 108 4.88 8.63 -8.79
CA VAL A 108 5.21 9.46 -7.61
C VAL A 108 4.03 10.36 -7.24
N PHE A 109 3.48 11.07 -8.22
CA PHE A 109 2.40 12.03 -8.04
C PHE A 109 1.05 11.35 -8.28
N ASN A 110 0.51 10.72 -7.24
CA ASN A 110 -0.78 10.02 -7.33
C ASN A 110 -1.57 10.07 -6.01
N ASN A 111 -2.79 9.53 -6.05
CA ASN A 111 -3.68 9.50 -4.90
C ASN A 111 -3.12 8.67 -3.73
N TYR A 112 -2.32 7.64 -3.99
CA TYR A 112 -1.68 6.87 -2.91
C TYR A 112 -0.66 7.73 -2.17
N ALA A 113 0.12 8.56 -2.87
CA ALA A 113 1.03 9.51 -2.23
C ALA A 113 0.29 10.48 -1.31
N PHE A 114 -0.83 11.04 -1.77
CA PHE A 114 -1.64 11.91 -0.93
C PHE A 114 -2.19 11.18 0.30
N MET A 115 -2.70 9.95 0.12
CA MET A 115 -3.25 9.16 1.22
C MET A 115 -2.20 8.78 2.27
N PHE A 116 -1.01 8.36 1.84
CA PHE A 116 0.10 8.09 2.76
C PHE A 116 0.57 9.36 3.46
N PHE A 117 0.64 10.50 2.76
CA PHE A 117 0.95 11.77 3.39
C PHE A 117 -0.08 12.15 4.47
N LEU A 118 -1.38 12.00 4.20
CA LEU A 118 -2.45 12.26 5.17
C LEU A 118 -2.35 11.35 6.38
N ILE A 119 -2.20 10.04 6.18
CA ILE A 119 -2.17 9.06 7.27
C ILE A 119 -0.90 9.22 8.10
N SER A 120 0.26 9.46 7.48
CA SER A 120 1.49 9.77 8.22
C SER A 120 1.38 11.10 8.97
N GLY A 121 0.76 12.11 8.38
CA GLY A 121 0.47 13.39 9.05
C GLY A 121 -0.44 13.23 10.27
N LEU A 122 -1.50 12.43 10.15
CA LEU A 122 -2.39 12.09 11.26
C LEU A 122 -1.64 11.32 12.34
N ALA A 123 -0.89 10.29 11.96
CA ALA A 123 -0.13 9.47 12.90
C ALA A 123 0.91 10.31 13.67
N ALA A 124 1.51 11.32 13.03
CA ALA A 124 2.44 12.25 13.68
C ALA A 124 1.77 13.14 14.75
N THR A 125 0.43 13.22 14.81
CA THR A 125 -0.29 13.93 15.89
C THR A 125 -0.49 13.10 17.14
N VAL A 126 -0.26 11.79 17.09
CA VAL A 126 -0.46 10.89 18.24
C VAL A 126 0.79 10.93 19.13
N PRO A 127 0.68 11.41 20.38
CA PRO A 127 1.81 11.42 21.29
C PRO A 127 2.06 10.00 21.83
N ASN A 128 3.25 9.49 21.54
CA ASN A 128 3.93 8.40 22.24
C ASN A 128 3.58 6.93 21.87
N PRO A 129 4.48 6.20 21.18
CA PRO A 129 5.64 6.72 20.44
C PRO A 129 5.17 7.42 19.18
N ALA A 130 5.73 8.60 18.89
CA ALA A 130 5.53 9.25 17.61
C ALA A 130 6.02 8.31 16.50
N PRO A 131 5.26 8.09 15.41
CA PRO A 131 5.67 7.20 14.35
C PRO A 131 7.00 7.65 13.75
N ASN A 132 7.97 6.74 13.66
CA ASN A 132 9.22 7.02 12.95
C ASN A 132 8.96 6.94 11.44
N PRO A 133 9.00 8.07 10.70
CA PRO A 133 8.68 8.09 9.27
C PRO A 133 9.64 7.24 8.45
N TYR A 134 10.92 7.14 8.83
CA TYR A 134 11.89 6.30 8.13
C TYR A 134 11.59 4.81 8.30
N LEU A 135 11.16 4.41 9.50
CA LEU A 135 10.71 3.04 9.74
C LEU A 135 9.45 2.74 8.94
N TRP A 136 8.51 3.68 8.88
CA TRP A 136 7.29 3.55 8.08
C TRP A 136 7.59 3.40 6.59
N MET A 137 8.53 4.16 6.04
CA MET A 137 9.02 3.98 4.66
C MET A 137 9.58 2.57 4.45
N GLY A 138 10.36 2.05 5.40
CA GLY A 138 10.89 0.69 5.32
C GLY A 138 9.79 -0.39 5.34
N ILE A 139 8.79 -0.25 6.22
CA ILE A 139 7.69 -1.21 6.31
C ILE A 139 6.74 -1.10 5.12
N GLU A 140 6.45 0.10 4.65
CA GLU A 140 5.66 0.35 3.45
C GLU A 140 6.33 -0.28 2.22
N LEU A 141 7.62 -0.03 2.02
CA LEU A 141 8.37 -0.59 0.89
C LEU A 141 8.51 -2.12 0.99
N VAL A 142 9.04 -2.64 2.10
CA VAL A 142 9.35 -4.08 2.24
C VAL A 142 8.12 -4.88 2.61
N GLY A 143 7.43 -4.48 3.69
CA GLY A 143 6.22 -5.15 4.17
C GLY A 143 5.07 -5.04 3.18
N GLY A 144 4.88 -3.87 2.55
CA GLY A 144 3.90 -3.69 1.48
C GLY A 144 4.19 -4.56 0.26
N THR A 145 5.45 -4.67 -0.17
CA THR A 145 5.84 -5.58 -1.26
C THR A 145 5.58 -7.04 -0.90
N ILE A 146 5.93 -7.48 0.31
CA ILE A 146 5.63 -8.83 0.80
C ILE A 146 4.13 -9.10 0.77
N ILE A 147 3.31 -8.14 1.19
CA ILE A 147 1.84 -8.26 1.14
C ILE A 147 1.35 -8.45 -0.30
N ILE A 148 1.77 -7.59 -1.22
CA ILE A 148 1.32 -7.66 -2.63
C ILE A 148 1.70 -9.04 -3.21
N LEU A 149 2.94 -9.47 -3.01
CA LEU A 149 3.41 -10.78 -3.48
C LEU A 149 2.66 -11.94 -2.81
N GLY A 150 2.36 -11.84 -1.51
CA GLY A 150 1.57 -12.83 -0.78
C GLY A 150 0.16 -12.96 -1.34
N VAL A 151 -0.53 -11.83 -1.55
CA VAL A 151 -1.88 -11.79 -2.15
C VAL A 151 -1.87 -12.40 -3.55
N MET A 152 -0.89 -12.03 -4.39
CA MET A 152 -0.73 -12.61 -5.73
C MET A 152 -0.43 -14.12 -5.67
N GLY A 153 0.36 -14.55 -4.69
CA GLY A 153 0.66 -15.96 -4.43
C GLY A 153 -0.58 -16.76 -4.07
N ILE A 154 -1.45 -16.22 -3.20
CA ILE A 154 -2.75 -16.83 -2.88
C ILE A 154 -3.61 -16.94 -4.14
N GLY A 155 -3.65 -15.91 -4.99
CA GLY A 155 -4.37 -15.95 -6.27
C GLY A 155 -3.89 -17.08 -7.19
N LYS A 156 -2.56 -17.26 -7.31
CA LYS A 156 -1.97 -18.36 -8.09
C LYS A 156 -2.27 -19.74 -7.48
N LEU A 157 -2.19 -19.86 -6.15
CA LEU A 157 -2.56 -21.09 -5.44
C LEU A 157 -4.02 -21.45 -5.68
N MET A 158 -4.91 -20.47 -5.66
CA MET A 158 -6.33 -20.67 -5.95
C MET A 158 -6.57 -21.13 -7.38
N ALA A 159 -5.87 -20.55 -8.35
CA ALA A 159 -5.93 -21.03 -9.73
C ALA A 159 -5.51 -22.52 -9.80
N LEU A 160 -4.41 -22.91 -9.16
CA LEU A 160 -3.95 -24.32 -9.15
C LEU A 160 -4.97 -25.27 -8.50
N LEU A 161 -5.57 -24.90 -7.37
CA LEU A 161 -6.52 -25.74 -6.63
C LEU A 161 -7.88 -25.90 -7.33
N PHE A 162 -8.25 -24.98 -8.21
CA PHE A 162 -9.53 -24.99 -8.92
C PHE A 162 -9.41 -25.15 -10.43
N THR A 163 -8.20 -25.31 -10.97
CA THR A 163 -8.04 -25.72 -12.38
C THR A 163 -8.49 -27.17 -12.50
N PRO A 164 -9.48 -27.49 -13.35
CA PRO A 164 -9.88 -28.87 -13.56
C PRO A 164 -8.68 -29.64 -14.11
N ALA A 165 -8.35 -30.78 -13.50
CA ALA A 165 -7.37 -31.69 -14.06
C ALA A 165 -7.81 -32.02 -15.48
N THR A 166 -7.10 -31.51 -16.48
CA THR A 166 -7.27 -31.97 -17.85
C THR A 166 -6.82 -33.42 -17.85
N GLY A 167 -7.78 -34.34 -17.69
CA GLY A 167 -7.63 -35.73 -18.08
C GLY A 167 -7.40 -35.75 -19.58
N GLY A 168 -6.15 -35.53 -19.99
CA GLY A 168 -5.70 -35.73 -21.34
C GLY A 168 -5.56 -37.22 -21.56
N THR A 169 -6.62 -37.88 -22.02
CA THR A 169 -6.44 -39.04 -22.87
C THR A 169 -5.66 -38.58 -24.10
N PRO A 170 -4.49 -39.15 -24.41
CA PRO A 170 -3.77 -38.81 -25.63
C PRO A 170 -4.66 -39.12 -26.85
N PRO A 171 -4.54 -38.34 -27.94
CA PRO A 171 -5.29 -38.63 -29.15
C PRO A 171 -4.94 -40.04 -29.62
N VAL A 172 -5.95 -40.91 -29.69
CA VAL A 172 -5.83 -42.22 -30.31
C VAL A 172 -5.41 -41.98 -31.75
N ALA A 173 -4.24 -42.49 -32.12
CA ALA A 173 -3.75 -42.46 -33.49
C ALA A 173 -4.79 -43.11 -34.40
N GLY A 174 -5.41 -42.31 -35.26
CA GLY A 174 -6.28 -42.77 -36.33
C GLY A 174 -5.42 -43.13 -37.54
N HIS A 175 -5.59 -44.38 -37.98
CA HIS A 175 -4.99 -45.03 -39.15
C HIS A 175 -5.24 -44.30 -40.48
#